data_AF-A0A3E0IL80-F1
#
_entry.id   AF-A0A3E0IL80-F1
#
_cell.length_a   1.000
_cell.length_b   1.000
_cell.length_c   1.000
_cell.angle_alpha   90.00
_cell.angle_beta   90.00
_cell.angle_gamma   90.00
#
_symmetry.space_group_name_H-M   'P 1'
#
loop_
_entity.id
_entity.type
_entity.pdbx_description
1 polymer ?
#
loop_
_entity_poly.entity_id
_entity_poly.type
_entity_poly.pdbx_seq_one_letter_code
_entity_poly.pdbx_strand_id
1 'polypeptide(L)'
;EVKVPDTVDLKGGETIKVTLTDSSGNVSKPTELVVAQNQSGMKKQPPKTDGPISPGTSDAVITGVGKPGSTVIVTFPDGTTATGTVNEEGRYEVKIPYTMGIKGGETIKVTSTDEAGNKSEAKSITVEDKSTPEAPTVNTGTSEKGVRTGTGEAGSTVTVTFPDGTTVTGIVDEEGHYEV
;
A
#
# COMPACT_ATOMS: atom_id res chain seq x y z
N GLU A 1 34.49 8.33 19.35
CA GLU A 1 33.82 7.14 18.81
C GLU A 1 33.10 6.44 19.96
N VAL A 2 31.77 6.26 19.85
CA VAL A 2 30.99 5.51 20.85
C VAL A 2 30.99 4.06 20.39
N LYS A 3 31.52 3.16 21.23
CA LYS A 3 31.51 1.72 20.94
C LYS A 3 30.17 1.13 21.36
N VAL A 4 29.54 0.38 20.46
CA VAL A 4 28.38 -0.45 20.80
C VAL A 4 28.87 -1.57 21.72
N PRO A 5 28.24 -1.80 22.90
CA PRO A 5 28.66 -2.90 23.78
C PRO A 5 28.47 -4.27 23.12
N ASP A 6 29.37 -5.21 23.39
CA ASP A 6 29.34 -6.58 22.83
C ASP A 6 28.10 -7.40 23.28
N THR A 7 27.37 -6.91 24.29
CA THR A 7 26.11 -7.49 24.77
C THR A 7 24.89 -7.04 23.96
N VAL A 8 25.04 -6.06 23.07
CA VAL A 8 23.95 -5.53 22.24
C VAL A 8 23.97 -6.23 20.88
N ASP A 9 22.98 -7.09 20.66
CA ASP A 9 22.75 -7.78 19.39
C ASP A 9 21.93 -6.89 18.44
N LEU A 10 22.61 -5.98 17.74
CA LEU A 10 21.98 -5.09 16.76
C LEU A 10 21.60 -5.85 15.48
N LYS A 11 20.32 -5.78 15.10
CA LYS A 11 19.81 -6.34 13.84
C LYS A 11 19.86 -5.32 12.70
N GLY A 12 19.96 -5.83 11.49
CA GLY A 12 19.92 -5.02 10.27
C GLY A 12 18.63 -4.25 10.13
N GLY A 13 18.74 -2.97 9.81
CA GLY A 13 17.57 -2.10 9.69
C GLY A 13 17.02 -1.60 11.02
N GLU A 14 17.65 -1.93 12.16
CA GLU A 14 17.35 -1.25 13.42
C GLU A 14 17.83 0.20 13.38
N THR A 15 17.02 1.08 13.97
CA THR A 15 17.31 2.50 14.09
C THR A 15 17.91 2.78 15.47
N ILE A 16 19.15 3.23 15.48
CA ILE A 16 19.81 3.79 16.67
C ILE A 16 19.44 5.27 16.75
N LYS A 17 18.90 5.70 17.90
CA LYS A 17 18.60 7.11 18.19
C LYS A 17 19.71 7.71 19.04
N VAL A 18 20.24 8.84 18.60
CA VAL A 18 21.30 9.57 19.29
C VAL A 18 20.78 10.94 19.69
N THR A 19 20.80 11.26 20.98
CA THR A 19 20.45 12.57 21.54
C THR A 19 21.60 13.11 22.38
N LEU A 20 21.71 14.43 22.48
CA LEU A 20 22.66 15.12 23.35
C LEU A 20 21.91 15.80 24.50
N THR A 21 22.50 15.82 25.70
CA THR A 21 21.96 16.55 26.85
C THR A 21 22.99 17.53 27.37
N ASP A 22 22.63 18.80 27.56
CA ASP A 22 23.54 19.83 28.08
C ASP A 22 23.67 19.82 29.62
N SER A 23 24.55 20.65 30.18
CA SER A 23 24.77 20.77 31.63
C SER A 23 23.57 21.33 32.41
N SER A 24 22.58 21.87 31.70
CA SER A 24 21.33 22.38 32.26
C SER A 24 20.18 21.37 32.11
N GLY A 25 20.44 20.20 31.51
CA GLY A 25 19.48 19.11 31.35
C GLY A 25 18.64 19.17 30.07
N ASN A 26 18.93 20.07 29.12
CA ASN A 26 18.17 20.17 27.88
C ASN A 26 18.60 19.07 26.90
N VAL A 27 17.63 18.33 26.34
CA VAL A 27 17.89 17.23 25.40
C VAL A 27 17.65 17.68 23.95
N SER A 28 18.57 17.34 23.04
CA SER A 28 18.45 17.62 21.61
C SER A 28 17.34 16.80 20.95
N LYS A 29 16.93 17.20 19.74
CA LYS A 29 16.19 16.30 18.85
C LYS A 29 17.08 15.08 18.51
N PRO A 30 16.49 13.87 18.34
CA PRO A 30 17.25 12.68 18.02
C PRO A 30 17.77 12.74 16.58
N THR A 31 19.01 12.28 16.39
CA THR A 31 19.53 11.86 15.09
C THR A 31 19.36 10.35 14.98
N GLU A 32 18.87 9.87 13.84
CA GLU A 32 18.62 8.46 13.58
C GLU A 32 19.71 7.88 12.68
N LEU A 33 20.30 6.76 13.09
CA LEU A 33 21.27 5.96 12.33
C LEU A 33 20.69 4.57 12.09
N VAL A 34 20.68 4.12 10.84
CA VAL A 34 20.26 2.75 10.49
C VAL A 34 21.49 1.84 10.46
N VAL A 35 21.44 0.73 11.19
CA VAL A 35 22.56 -0.24 11.27
C VAL A 35 22.82 -0.88 9.91
N ALA A 36 24.00 -0.63 9.35
CA ALA A 36 24.48 -1.26 8.12
C ALA A 36 24.74 -2.76 8.33
N GLN A 37 24.27 -3.61 7.40
CA GLN A 37 24.41 -5.07 7.49
C GLN A 37 25.79 -5.54 7.01
N ASN A 38 26.42 -6.44 7.78
CA ASN A 38 27.65 -7.13 7.38
C ASN A 38 27.39 -8.09 6.20
N GLN A 39 28.34 -8.15 5.26
CA GLN A 39 28.10 -8.61 3.89
C GLN A 39 28.15 -10.14 3.65
N SER A 40 28.35 -10.97 4.69
CA SER A 40 28.66 -12.40 4.50
C SER A 40 27.63 -13.39 5.07
N GLY A 41 26.49 -12.92 5.58
CA GLY A 41 25.56 -13.82 6.29
C GLY A 41 24.15 -13.27 6.51
N MET A 42 23.62 -12.48 5.59
CA MET A 42 22.28 -11.92 5.74
C MET A 42 21.22 -13.03 5.87
N LYS A 43 20.57 -13.08 7.03
CA LYS A 43 19.21 -13.62 7.16
C LYS A 43 18.34 -12.94 6.10
N LYS A 44 17.47 -13.73 5.48
CA LYS A 44 16.59 -13.42 4.36
C LYS A 44 15.55 -12.32 4.70
N GLN A 45 15.98 -11.08 4.98
CA GLN A 45 15.07 -10.01 5.36
C GLN A 45 14.24 -9.56 4.14
N PRO A 46 12.90 -9.56 4.19
CA PRO A 46 12.06 -9.09 3.10
C PRO A 46 12.30 -7.59 2.80
N PRO A 47 12.08 -7.13 1.56
CA PRO A 47 12.14 -5.70 1.23
C PRO A 47 11.17 -4.90 2.09
N LYS A 48 11.60 -3.75 2.63
CA LYS A 48 10.65 -2.81 3.22
C LYS A 48 9.96 -2.06 2.08
N THR A 49 8.68 -1.81 2.22
CA THR A 49 7.84 -1.11 1.22
C THR A 49 7.11 0.00 1.95
N ASP A 50 6.96 1.16 1.31
CA ASP A 50 6.24 2.29 1.87
C ASP A 50 4.86 2.40 1.22
N GLY A 51 3.80 2.38 2.04
CA GLY A 51 2.44 2.74 1.66
C GLY A 51 1.54 1.62 1.09
N PRO A 52 0.21 1.83 1.09
CA PRO A 52 -0.76 0.97 0.42
C PRO A 52 -0.72 1.16 -1.10
N ILE A 53 -0.95 0.08 -1.84
CA ILE A 53 -1.07 0.08 -3.31
C ILE A 53 -2.55 0.16 -3.64
N SER A 54 -2.94 0.98 -4.61
CA SER A 54 -4.34 1.13 -5.04
C SER A 54 -4.52 0.68 -6.49
N PRO A 55 -5.63 0.03 -6.85
CA PRO A 55 -6.03 -0.20 -8.23
C PRO A 55 -6.48 1.14 -8.85
N GLY A 56 -6.41 1.28 -10.17
CA GLY A 56 -6.84 2.48 -10.86
C GLY A 56 -6.53 2.50 -12.36
N THR A 57 -6.91 3.59 -13.03
CA THR A 57 -6.63 3.86 -14.45
C THR A 57 -5.27 4.52 -14.69
N SER A 58 -4.42 4.58 -13.66
CA SER A 58 -3.11 5.21 -13.69
C SER A 58 -2.05 4.29 -13.11
N ASP A 59 -0.81 4.47 -13.54
CA ASP A 59 0.32 3.69 -13.04
C ASP A 59 0.47 3.84 -11.53
N ALA A 60 0.80 2.73 -10.87
CA ALA A 60 1.16 2.70 -9.46
C ALA A 60 2.69 2.55 -9.31
N VAL A 61 3.19 2.90 -8.13
CA VAL A 61 4.61 2.81 -7.81
C VAL A 61 4.77 2.16 -6.45
N ILE A 62 5.66 1.15 -6.39
CA ILE A 62 6.09 0.54 -5.13
C ILE A 62 7.46 1.10 -4.81
N THR A 63 7.56 1.79 -3.68
CA THR A 63 8.83 2.29 -3.17
C THR A 63 9.23 1.51 -1.93
N GLY A 64 10.52 1.57 -1.61
CA GLY A 64 11.00 0.96 -0.39
C GLY A 64 12.50 1.08 -0.20
N VAL A 65 13.00 0.33 0.78
CA VAL A 65 14.43 0.24 1.06
C VAL A 65 14.94 -1.19 1.02
N GLY A 66 16.20 -1.33 0.61
CA GLY A 66 16.89 -2.60 0.44
C GLY A 66 18.40 -2.43 0.41
N LYS A 67 19.10 -3.51 0.04
CA LYS A 67 20.56 -3.50 -0.14
C LYS A 67 20.91 -2.90 -1.52
N PRO A 68 21.76 -1.86 -1.60
CA PRO A 68 22.21 -1.31 -2.88
C PRO A 68 22.67 -2.36 -3.88
N GLY A 69 22.35 -2.14 -5.16
CA GLY A 69 22.65 -3.07 -6.26
C GLY A 69 21.74 -4.30 -6.32
N SER A 70 20.87 -4.53 -5.34
CA SER A 70 19.93 -5.66 -5.38
C SER A 70 18.80 -5.40 -6.37
N THR A 71 18.33 -6.47 -6.99
CA THR A 71 17.14 -6.46 -7.86
C THR A 71 15.90 -6.81 -7.02
N VAL A 72 14.94 -5.90 -6.99
CA VAL A 72 13.61 -6.10 -6.40
C VAL A 72 12.68 -6.68 -7.46
N ILE A 73 11.96 -7.74 -7.09
CA ILE A 73 11.00 -8.44 -7.94
C ILE A 73 9.64 -8.41 -7.24
N VAL A 74 8.66 -7.83 -7.92
CA VAL A 74 7.25 -7.82 -7.54
C VAL A 74 6.54 -8.87 -8.39
N THR A 75 5.84 -9.80 -7.74
CA THR A 75 5.09 -10.88 -8.38
C THR A 75 3.60 -10.67 -8.12
N PHE A 76 2.81 -10.63 -9.19
CA PHE A 76 1.38 -10.43 -9.17
C PHE A 76 0.62 -11.77 -9.03
N PRO A 77 -0.69 -11.75 -8.71
CA PRO A 77 -1.48 -12.98 -8.55
C PRO A 77 -1.51 -13.87 -9.80
N ASP A 78 -1.44 -13.27 -10.99
CA ASP A 78 -1.41 -13.98 -12.28
C ASP A 78 -0.03 -14.58 -12.62
N GLY A 79 0.98 -14.36 -11.77
CA GLY A 79 2.35 -14.85 -11.93
C GLY A 79 3.26 -13.94 -12.76
N THR A 80 2.75 -12.85 -13.33
CA THR A 80 3.58 -11.85 -14.00
C THR A 80 4.44 -11.10 -12.98
N THR A 81 5.44 -10.37 -13.47
CA THR A 81 6.40 -9.67 -12.60
C THR A 81 6.74 -8.27 -13.07
N ALA A 82 6.99 -7.38 -12.11
CA ALA A 82 7.64 -6.10 -12.31
C ALA A 82 8.95 -6.04 -11.51
N THR A 83 9.94 -5.28 -11.97
CA THR A 83 11.27 -5.22 -11.36
C THR A 83 11.76 -3.80 -11.14
N GLY A 84 12.61 -3.63 -10.13
CA GLY A 84 13.37 -2.40 -9.90
C GLY A 84 14.70 -2.71 -9.25
N THR A 85 15.57 -1.70 -9.16
CA THR A 85 16.90 -1.85 -8.55
C THR A 85 17.02 -0.94 -7.35
N VAL A 86 17.68 -1.42 -6.31
CA VAL A 86 18.02 -0.61 -5.15
C VAL A 86 19.23 0.27 -5.47
N ASN A 87 19.08 1.59 -5.35
CA ASN A 87 20.13 2.55 -5.57
C ASN A 87 21.20 2.53 -4.45
N GLU A 88 22.25 3.34 -4.61
CA GLU A 88 23.36 3.43 -3.63
C GLU A 88 22.93 3.94 -2.24
N GLU A 89 21.84 4.71 -2.18
CA GLU A 89 21.22 5.18 -0.93
C GLU A 89 20.31 4.13 -0.27
N GLY A 90 20.21 2.94 -0.86
CA GLY A 90 19.39 1.85 -0.34
C GLY A 90 17.89 2.00 -0.63
N ARG A 91 17.48 2.88 -1.55
CA ARG A 91 16.08 3.10 -1.97
C ARG A 91 15.80 2.44 -3.32
N TYR A 92 14.58 1.96 -3.52
CA TYR A 92 14.13 1.47 -4.82
C TYR A 92 12.76 2.00 -5.21
N GLU A 93 12.49 1.95 -6.50
CA GLU A 93 11.19 2.21 -7.11
C GLU A 93 10.87 1.07 -8.10
N VAL A 94 9.67 0.51 -8.02
CA VAL A 94 9.12 -0.41 -9.02
C VAL A 94 7.85 0.19 -9.58
N LYS A 95 7.84 0.47 -10.89
CA LYS A 95 6.66 0.97 -11.61
C LYS A 95 5.73 -0.18 -11.96
N ILE A 96 4.46 0.02 -11.70
CA ILE A 96 3.38 -0.93 -11.94
C ILE A 96 2.41 -0.28 -12.92
N PRO A 97 2.49 -0.61 -14.22
CA PRO A 97 1.61 0.03 -15.19
C PRO A 97 0.16 -0.37 -14.94
N TYR A 98 -0.79 0.56 -15.16
CA TYR A 98 -2.22 0.28 -14.94
C TYR A 98 -2.74 -0.90 -15.77
N THR A 99 -2.09 -1.18 -16.91
CA THR A 99 -2.39 -2.30 -17.81
C THR A 99 -2.19 -3.67 -17.18
N MET A 100 -1.52 -3.75 -16.01
CA MET A 100 -1.43 -4.98 -15.22
C MET A 100 -2.78 -5.37 -14.59
N GLY A 101 -3.74 -4.46 -14.53
CA GLY A 101 -5.12 -4.77 -14.15
C GLY A 101 -5.30 -5.25 -12.70
N ILE A 102 -4.41 -4.84 -11.79
CA ILE A 102 -4.52 -5.19 -10.36
C ILE A 102 -5.83 -4.68 -9.76
N LYS A 103 -6.46 -5.48 -8.90
CA LYS A 103 -7.76 -5.18 -8.26
C LYS A 103 -7.62 -4.97 -6.75
N GLY A 104 -8.57 -4.24 -6.17
CA GLY A 104 -8.73 -4.13 -4.74
C GLY A 104 -8.84 -5.51 -4.08
N GLY A 105 -8.17 -5.70 -2.95
CA GLY A 105 -8.15 -6.96 -2.20
C GLY A 105 -7.13 -8.00 -2.69
N GLU A 106 -6.50 -7.81 -3.85
CA GLU A 106 -5.48 -8.74 -4.34
C GLU A 106 -4.20 -8.69 -3.48
N THR A 107 -3.48 -9.81 -3.42
CA THR A 107 -2.20 -9.90 -2.71
C THR A 107 -1.05 -10.04 -3.69
N ILE A 108 -0.12 -9.10 -3.67
CA ILE A 108 1.14 -9.17 -4.42
C ILE A 108 2.29 -9.57 -3.50
N LYS A 109 3.37 -10.12 -4.08
CA LYS A 109 4.56 -10.55 -3.34
C LYS A 109 5.79 -9.79 -3.79
N VAL A 110 6.60 -9.33 -2.84
CA VAL A 110 7.85 -8.61 -3.12
C VAL A 110 9.04 -9.40 -2.57
N THR A 111 10.06 -9.59 -3.40
CA THR A 111 11.33 -10.22 -3.04
C THR A 111 12.50 -9.38 -3.54
N SER A 112 13.68 -9.58 -3.00
CA SER A 112 14.92 -8.97 -3.50
C SER A 112 15.99 -10.04 -3.68
N THR A 113 16.82 -9.87 -4.71
CA THR A 113 17.98 -10.73 -5.01
C THR A 113 19.23 -9.86 -5.10
N ASP A 114 20.27 -10.19 -4.35
CA ASP A 114 21.55 -9.45 -4.46
C ASP A 114 22.41 -9.93 -5.63
N GLU A 115 23.51 -9.23 -5.92
CA GLU A 115 24.42 -9.57 -7.03
C GLU A 115 25.06 -10.95 -6.90
N ALA A 116 25.15 -11.48 -5.67
CA ALA A 116 25.64 -12.83 -5.41
C ALA A 116 24.56 -13.91 -5.58
N GLY A 117 23.32 -13.53 -5.91
CA GLY A 117 22.20 -14.43 -6.16
C GLY A 117 21.41 -14.82 -4.90
N ASN A 118 21.65 -14.19 -3.75
CA ASN A 118 20.92 -14.49 -2.52
C ASN A 118 19.54 -13.84 -2.54
N LYS A 119 18.48 -14.64 -2.33
CA LYS A 119 17.08 -14.18 -2.34
C LYS A 119 16.52 -13.97 -0.93
N SER A 120 15.79 -12.87 -0.74
CA SER A 120 15.05 -12.56 0.50
C SER A 120 13.85 -13.48 0.73
N GLU A 121 13.29 -13.45 1.94
CA GLU A 121 11.91 -13.91 2.14
C GLU A 121 10.94 -12.99 1.38
N ALA A 122 9.75 -13.50 1.09
CA ALA A 122 8.71 -12.75 0.40
C ALA A 122 7.93 -11.88 1.38
N LYS A 123 7.68 -10.63 1.00
CA LYS A 123 6.73 -9.74 1.65
C LYS A 123 5.41 -9.74 0.89
N SER A 124 4.31 -9.98 1.57
CA SER A 124 2.97 -9.84 0.99
C SER A 124 2.45 -8.41 1.19
N ILE A 125 1.81 -7.87 0.15
CA ILE A 125 1.11 -6.58 0.21
C ILE A 125 -0.30 -6.80 -0.32
N THR A 126 -1.30 -6.38 0.45
CA THR A 126 -2.69 -6.35 -0.01
C THR A 126 -2.96 -5.02 -0.70
N VAL A 127 -3.53 -5.08 -1.90
CA VAL A 127 -3.97 -3.93 -2.67
C VAL A 127 -5.23 -3.36 -2.00
N GLU A 128 -5.19 -2.09 -1.63
CA GLU A 128 -6.31 -1.36 -1.04
C GLU A 128 -7.37 -1.13 -2.11
N ASP A 129 -8.63 -1.47 -1.85
CA ASP A 129 -9.70 -1.15 -2.79
C ASP A 129 -10.08 0.33 -2.72
N LYS A 130 -9.93 1.04 -3.83
CA LYS A 130 -10.39 2.44 -4.01
C LYS A 130 -11.32 2.59 -5.21
N SER A 131 -11.84 1.48 -5.73
CA SER A 131 -12.84 1.56 -6.77
C SER A 131 -14.07 2.28 -6.24
N THR A 132 -14.56 3.25 -7.00
CA THR A 132 -15.84 3.90 -6.69
C THR A 132 -16.96 2.97 -7.14
N PRO A 133 -18.05 2.84 -6.36
CA PRO A 133 -19.25 2.15 -6.80
C PRO A 133 -19.76 2.70 -8.14
N GLU A 134 -20.38 1.83 -8.95
CA GLU A 134 -21.07 2.29 -10.15
C GLU A 134 -22.25 3.21 -9.78
N ALA A 135 -22.53 4.19 -10.64
CA ALA A 135 -23.64 5.09 -10.42
C ALA A 135 -24.97 4.32 -10.46
N PRO A 136 -25.91 4.61 -9.53
CA PRO A 136 -27.20 3.94 -9.56
C PRO A 136 -27.99 4.30 -10.81
N THR A 137 -28.77 3.35 -11.33
CA THR A 137 -29.72 3.62 -12.42
C THR A 137 -31.07 4.04 -11.86
N VAL A 138 -31.84 4.87 -12.57
CA VAL A 138 -33.19 5.28 -12.13
C VAL A 138 -34.20 4.89 -13.20
N ASN A 139 -35.17 4.05 -12.83
CA ASN A 139 -36.36 3.80 -13.62
C ASN A 139 -37.45 4.79 -13.21
N THR A 140 -37.82 5.68 -14.12
CA THR A 140 -38.90 6.65 -13.88
C THR A 140 -40.26 5.98 -14.05
N GLY A 141 -40.85 5.50 -12.94
CA GLY A 141 -42.26 5.14 -12.92
C GLY A 141 -43.14 6.38 -12.98
N THR A 142 -43.96 6.53 -14.02
CA THR A 142 -45.03 7.55 -14.04
C THR A 142 -46.18 7.10 -13.15
N SER A 143 -46.04 7.31 -11.85
CA SER A 143 -47.19 7.30 -10.94
C SER A 143 -47.19 8.54 -10.07
N GLU A 144 -48.38 9.07 -9.80
CA GLU A 144 -48.63 10.25 -8.95
C GLU A 144 -48.12 10.08 -7.48
N LYS A 145 -47.48 8.95 -7.16
CA LYS A 145 -46.94 8.58 -5.83
C LYS A 145 -45.42 8.32 -5.80
N GLY A 146 -44.67 8.73 -6.83
CA GLY A 146 -43.24 9.07 -6.68
C GLY A 146 -42.23 7.94 -6.43
N VAL A 147 -42.61 6.68 -6.54
CA VAL A 147 -41.68 5.54 -6.38
C VAL A 147 -40.61 5.56 -7.48
N ARG A 148 -39.34 5.66 -7.09
CA ARG A 148 -38.20 5.52 -8.00
C ARG A 148 -37.47 4.23 -7.68
N THR A 149 -37.51 3.28 -8.61
CA THR A 149 -36.72 2.05 -8.51
C THR A 149 -35.44 2.19 -9.32
N GLY A 150 -34.44 1.40 -8.97
CA GLY A 150 -33.16 1.44 -9.65
C GLY A 150 -32.26 0.28 -9.29
N THR A 151 -31.07 0.27 -9.87
CA THR A 151 -30.01 -0.69 -9.53
C THR A 151 -28.78 0.02 -8.99
N GLY A 152 -28.01 -0.64 -8.14
CA GLY A 152 -26.74 -0.13 -7.61
C GLY A 152 -25.87 -1.25 -7.04
N GLU A 153 -24.78 -0.89 -6.37
CA GLU A 153 -23.94 -1.87 -5.67
C GLU A 153 -24.59 -2.29 -4.35
N ALA A 154 -24.76 -3.59 -4.14
CA ALA A 154 -25.41 -4.16 -2.96
C ALA A 154 -24.83 -3.62 -1.64
N GLY A 155 -25.71 -3.29 -0.70
CA GLY A 155 -25.34 -2.70 0.59
C GLY A 155 -24.95 -1.21 0.54
N SER A 156 -24.93 -0.59 -0.64
CA SER A 156 -24.71 0.85 -0.78
C SER A 156 -25.96 1.66 -0.42
N THR A 157 -25.75 2.90 0.04
CA THR A 157 -26.83 3.87 0.26
C THR A 157 -27.03 4.73 -0.96
N VAL A 158 -28.24 4.70 -1.54
CA VAL A 158 -28.66 5.62 -2.59
C VAL A 158 -29.27 6.86 -1.95
N THR A 159 -28.89 8.05 -2.41
CA THR A 159 -29.50 9.32 -2.03
C THR A 159 -30.12 9.98 -3.25
N VAL A 160 -31.42 10.25 -3.20
CA VAL A 160 -32.15 11.02 -4.21
C VAL A 160 -32.38 12.43 -3.70
N THR A 161 -31.88 13.42 -4.43
CA THR A 161 -32.06 14.85 -4.12
C THR A 161 -33.05 15.47 -5.10
N PHE A 162 -34.07 16.14 -4.57
CA PHE A 162 -35.09 16.84 -5.35
C PHE A 162 -34.68 18.28 -5.68
N PRO A 163 -35.31 18.93 -6.68
CA PRO A 163 -34.99 20.31 -7.04
C PRO A 163 -35.16 21.34 -5.92
N ASP A 164 -36.01 21.07 -4.93
CA ASP A 164 -36.21 21.89 -3.74
C ASP A 164 -35.15 21.66 -2.64
N GLY A 165 -34.21 20.73 -2.89
CA GLY A 165 -33.14 20.36 -1.96
C GLY A 165 -33.52 19.28 -0.93
N THR A 166 -34.76 18.80 -0.93
CA THR A 166 -35.15 17.66 -0.08
C THR A 166 -34.46 16.38 -0.54
N THR A 167 -34.25 15.44 0.39
CA THR A 167 -33.58 14.16 0.09
C THR A 167 -34.36 12.96 0.62
N VAL A 168 -34.27 11.85 -0.11
CA VAL A 168 -34.74 10.52 0.32
C VAL A 168 -33.61 9.52 0.13
N THR A 169 -33.47 8.56 1.04
CA THR A 169 -32.42 7.55 1.03
C THR A 169 -32.99 6.14 0.94
N GLY A 170 -32.33 5.26 0.19
CA GLY A 170 -32.64 3.83 0.12
C GLY A 170 -31.37 2.99 0.20
N ILE A 171 -31.51 1.71 0.54
CA ILE A 171 -30.42 0.74 0.54
C ILE A 171 -30.58 -0.16 -0.68
N VAL A 172 -29.48 -0.44 -1.37
CA VAL A 172 -29.45 -1.45 -2.42
C VAL A 172 -29.42 -2.83 -1.79
N ASP A 173 -30.37 -3.70 -2.16
CA ASP A 173 -30.43 -5.09 -1.69
C ASP A 173 -29.27 -5.96 -2.23
N GLU A 174 -29.18 -7.20 -1.76
CA GLU A 174 -28.14 -8.16 -2.18
C GLU A 174 -28.23 -8.52 -3.67
N GLU A 175 -29.41 -8.34 -4.28
CA GLU A 175 -29.66 -8.55 -5.70
C GLU A 175 -29.37 -7.31 -6.56
N GLY A 176 -28.94 -6.20 -5.95
CA GLY A 176 -28.54 -4.98 -6.64
C GLY A 176 -29.69 -4.03 -6.95
N HIS A 177 -30.87 -4.18 -6.35
CA HIS A 177 -32.04 -3.31 -6.57
C HIS A 177 -32.28 -2.37 -5.39
N TYR A 178 -32.87 -1.21 -5.67
CA TYR A 178 -33.35 -0.29 -4.63
C TYR A 178 -34.70 0.34 -5.01
N GLU A 179 -35.44 0.76 -3.99
CA GLU A 179 -36.70 1.51 -4.09
C GLU A 179 -36.69 2.68 -3.10
N VAL A 180 -37.05 3.87 -3.55
CA VAL A 180 -37.13 5.12 -2.75
C VAL A 180 -38.35 5.97 -3.12
#